data_AF-A0AAD9LTL8-F1
#
_entry.id   AF-A0AAD9LTL8-F1
#
_cell.length_a   1.000
_cell.length_b   1.000
_cell.length_c   1.000
_cell.angle_alpha   90.00
_cell.angle_beta   90.00
_cell.angle_gamma   90.00
#
_symmetry.space_group_name_H-M   'P 1'
#
loop_
_entity.id
_entity.type
_entity.pdbx_description
1 polymer ?
#
loop_
_entity_poly.entity_id
_entity_poly.type
_entity_poly.pdbx_seq_one_letter_code
_entity_poly.pdbx_strand_id
1 'polypeptide(L)'
;SACVKEGLRLGYGPIGRLPRVVPRDGAYFQGFRIPPGAIVGVSCYVQHHNPEIWGEDHENFSPERWLDPERAKSFDKHLLTFGKDSRQCIGKE
;
A
#
# COMPACT_ATOMS: atom_id res chain seq x y z
N SER A 1 -7.05 -11.09 12.40
CA SER A 1 -8.48 -11.16 12.03
C SER A 1 -8.62 -10.84 10.55
N ALA A 2 -9.24 -11.73 9.77
CA ALA A 2 -9.42 -11.59 8.32
C ALA A 2 -10.33 -10.41 7.95
N CYS A 3 -11.49 -10.29 8.59
CA CYS A 3 -12.44 -9.21 8.34
C CYS A 3 -11.85 -7.83 8.64
N VAL A 4 -11.03 -7.70 9.69
CA VAL A 4 -10.36 -6.44 10.03
C VAL A 4 -9.37 -6.03 8.94
N LYS A 5 -8.56 -6.98 8.44
CA LYS A 5 -7.59 -6.69 7.36
C LYS A 5 -8.29 -6.28 6.06
N GLU A 6 -9.35 -6.98 5.68
CA GLU A 6 -10.11 -6.64 4.49
C GLU A 6 -10.86 -5.31 4.65
N GLY A 7 -11.38 -5.03 5.85
CA GLY A 7 -11.98 -3.74 6.19
C GLY A 7 -10.97 -2.60 6.12
N LEU A 8 -9.74 -2.81 6.58
CA LEU A 8 -8.66 -1.82 6.45
C LEU A 8 -8.24 -1.59 5.00
N ARG A 9 -8.35 -2.60 4.14
CA ARG A 9 -8.05 -2.50 2.70
C ARG A 9 -9.08 -1.63 1.99
N LEU A 10 -10.37 -1.92 2.19
CA LEU A 10 -11.49 -1.27 1.50
C LEU A 10 -12.09 -0.07 2.25
N GLY A 11 -11.70 0.18 3.50
CA GLY A 11 -12.13 1.34 4.28
C GLY A 11 -11.36 2.62 3.94
N TYR A 12 -10.29 2.50 3.15
CA TYR A 12 -9.42 3.54 2.57
C TYR A 12 -8.73 4.54 3.51
N GLY A 13 -9.15 4.67 4.77
CA GLY A 13 -8.53 5.56 5.75
C GLY A 13 -8.29 6.97 5.17
N PRO A 14 -7.07 7.53 5.27
CA PRO A 14 -6.73 8.77 4.58
C PRO A 14 -6.57 8.53 3.07
N ILE A 15 -7.49 9.07 2.26
CA ILE A 15 -7.56 8.94 0.78
C ILE A 15 -6.48 9.79 0.06
N GLY A 16 -5.38 10.12 0.75
CA GLY A 16 -4.27 10.91 0.20
C GLY A 16 -3.19 10.04 -0.44
N ARG A 17 -2.37 10.66 -1.30
CA ARG A 17 -1.04 10.09 -1.57
C ARG A 17 -0.19 10.21 -0.31
N LEU A 18 0.72 9.27 -0.07
CA LEU A 18 1.71 9.35 1.00
C LEU A 18 2.98 10.04 0.46
N PRO A 19 3.11 11.39 0.52
CA PRO A 19 4.22 12.09 -0.12
C PRO A 19 5.56 11.81 0.56
N ARG A 20 6.61 11.71 -0.25
CA ARG A 20 8.01 11.64 0.13
C ARG A 20 8.79 12.60 -0.74
N VAL A 21 9.83 13.19 -0.17
CA VAL A 21 10.72 14.10 -0.89
C VAL A 21 11.96 13.33 -1.29
N VAL A 22 12.34 13.42 -2.57
CA VAL A 22 13.55 12.79 -3.09
C VAL A 22 14.79 13.45 -2.46
N PRO A 23 15.76 12.65 -1.95
CA PRO A 23 16.98 13.17 -1.33
C PRO A 23 17.80 14.10 -2.24
N ARG A 24 18.77 14.80 -1.64
CA ARG A 24 19.62 15.79 -2.33
C ARG A 24 20.41 15.19 -3.50
N ASP A 25 20.76 13.91 -3.41
CA ASP A 25 21.53 13.22 -4.45
C ASP A 25 20.64 12.74 -5.62
N GLY A 26 19.33 12.96 -5.53
CA GLY A 26 18.33 12.42 -6.46
C GLY A 26 17.99 10.97 -6.14
N ALA A 27 17.24 10.32 -7.04
CA ALA A 27 16.98 8.89 -6.98
C ALA A 27 16.95 8.30 -8.39
N TYR A 28 17.22 7.00 -8.51
CA TYR A 28 17.00 6.24 -9.74
C TYR A 28 15.95 5.17 -9.48
N PHE A 29 14.95 5.10 -10.36
CA PHE A 29 13.89 4.10 -10.29
C PHE A 29 13.57 3.61 -11.70
N GLN A 30 13.66 2.30 -11.93
CA GLN A 30 13.40 1.67 -13.23
C GLN A 30 14.12 2.34 -14.41
N GLY A 31 15.38 2.75 -14.21
CA GLY A 31 16.19 3.45 -15.24
C GLY A 31 15.91 4.95 -15.37
N PHE A 32 14.90 5.48 -14.68
CA PHE A 32 14.59 6.91 -14.67
C PHE A 32 15.29 7.63 -13.53
N ARG A 33 15.93 8.77 -13.84
CA ARG A 33 16.46 9.69 -12.83
C ARG A 33 15.35 10.60 -12.33
N ILE A 34 15.07 10.55 -11.03
CA ILE A 34 14.12 11.42 -10.35
C ILE A 34 14.92 12.57 -9.70
N PRO A 35 14.59 13.84 -10.01
CA PRO A 35 15.39 14.96 -9.54
C PRO A 35 15.30 15.16 -8.03
N PRO A 36 16.35 15.72 -7.39
CA PRO A 36 16.33 16.11 -5.99
C PRO A 36 15.15 17.02 -5.66
N GLY A 37 14.53 16.83 -4.49
CA GLY A 37 13.41 17.67 -4.04
C GLY A 37 12.06 17.37 -4.69
N ALA A 38 12.00 16.47 -5.68
CA ALA A 38 10.73 16.02 -6.24
C ALA A 38 9.85 15.36 -5.17
N ILE A 39 8.53 15.57 -5.26
CA ILE A 39 7.54 14.91 -4.41
C ILE A 39 7.05 13.65 -5.12
N VAL A 40 7.32 12.49 -4.53
CA VAL A 40 6.81 11.20 -4.99
C VAL A 40 5.83 10.66 -3.95
N GLY A 41 4.77 9.99 -4.37
CA GLY A 41 3.79 9.45 -3.42
C GLY A 41 3.01 8.29 -4.01
N VAL A 42 2.62 7.38 -3.13
CA VAL A 42 1.80 6.21 -3.46
C VAL A 42 0.38 6.47 -2.97
N SER A 43 -0.61 6.09 -3.77
CA SER A 43 -2.01 6.09 -3.37
C SER A 43 -2.39 4.72 -2.83
N CYS A 44 -2.82 4.67 -1.55
CA CYS A 44 -3.30 3.42 -0.96
C CYS A 44 -4.53 2.90 -1.70
N TYR A 45 -5.42 3.79 -2.15
CA TYR A 45 -6.59 3.43 -2.95
C TYR A 45 -6.17 2.67 -4.22
N VAL A 46 -5.25 3.24 -5.02
CA VAL A 46 -4.78 2.60 -6.27
C VAL A 46 -4.08 1.28 -5.96
N GLN A 47 -3.25 1.23 -4.92
CA GLN A 47 -2.56 0.00 -4.52
C GLN A 47 -3.52 -1.10 -4.08
N HIS A 48 -4.58 -0.75 -3.34
CA HIS A 48 -5.56 -1.70 -2.82
C HIS A 48 -6.55 -2.20 -3.89
N HIS A 49 -6.65 -1.51 -5.03
CA HIS A 49 -7.48 -1.91 -6.17
C HIS A 49 -6.67 -2.40 -7.36
N ASN A 50 -5.38 -2.71 -7.19
CA ASN A 50 -4.62 -3.30 -8.29
C ASN A 50 -5.05 -4.76 -8.50
N PRO A 51 -5.70 -5.12 -9.63
CA PRO A 51 -6.14 -6.49 -9.89
C PRO A 51 -4.99 -7.50 -10.01
N GLU A 52 -3.79 -7.05 -10.39
CA GLU A 52 -2.60 -7.93 -10.45
C GLU A 52 -2.17 -8.42 -9.06
N ILE A 53 -2.50 -7.65 -8.01
CA ILE A 53 -2.16 -7.98 -6.63
C ILE A 53 -3.32 -8.67 -5.94
N TRP A 54 -4.51 -8.10 -6.04
CA TRP A 54 -5.68 -8.50 -5.26
C TRP A 54 -6.61 -9.48 -6.00
N GLY A 55 -6.39 -9.70 -7.30
CA GLY A 55 -7.25 -10.51 -8.15
C GLY A 55 -8.38 -9.70 -8.79
N GLU A 56 -9.17 -10.33 -9.66
CA GLU A 56 -10.31 -9.70 -10.32
C GLU A 56 -11.40 -9.26 -9.34
N ASP A 57 -11.45 -9.88 -8.17
CA ASP A 57 -12.39 -9.55 -7.08
C ASP A 57 -11.90 -8.39 -6.19
N HIS A 58 -10.94 -7.58 -6.64
CA HIS A 58 -10.31 -6.54 -5.81
C HIS A 58 -11.30 -5.50 -5.26
N GLU A 59 -12.43 -5.28 -5.92
CA GLU A 59 -13.49 -4.37 -5.44
C GLU A 59 -14.41 -5.03 -4.40
N ASN A 60 -14.40 -6.36 -4.31
CA ASN A 60 -15.25 -7.11 -3.40
C ASN A 60 -14.62 -7.18 -2.00
N PHE A 61 -15.46 -7.01 -0.98
CA PHE A 61 -15.08 -7.34 0.39
C PHE A 61 -15.04 -8.86 0.55
N SER A 62 -13.84 -9.45 0.49
CA SER A 62 -13.61 -10.88 0.70
C SER A 62 -12.59 -11.11 1.83
N PRO A 63 -13.04 -11.31 3.07
CA PRO A 63 -12.16 -11.70 4.18
C PRO A 63 -11.42 -13.02 3.91
N GLU A 64 -11.99 -13.91 3.10
CA GLU A 64 -11.48 -15.25 2.82
C GLU A 64 -10.08 -15.21 2.21
N ARG A 65 -9.71 -14.13 1.49
CA ARG A 65 -8.36 -13.95 0.92
C ARG A 65 -7.25 -13.96 1.97
N TRP A 66 -7.58 -13.69 3.22
CA TRP A 66 -6.65 -13.63 4.35
C TRP A 66 -6.54 -14.95 5.13
N LEU A 67 -7.32 -15.99 4.77
CA LEU A 67 -7.36 -17.25 5.52
C LEU A 67 -6.23 -18.21 5.16
N ASP A 68 -5.72 -18.17 3.93
CA ASP A 68 -4.53 -18.92 3.54
C ASP A 68 -3.27 -18.20 4.05
N PRO A 69 -2.49 -18.79 4.97
CA PRO A 69 -1.31 -18.15 5.55
C PRO A 69 -0.24 -17.76 4.54
N GLU A 70 -0.01 -18.55 3.50
CA GLU A 70 1.04 -18.26 2.51
C GLU A 70 0.63 -17.09 1.60
N ARG A 71 -0.64 -17.06 1.21
CA ARG A 71 -1.22 -15.97 0.43
C ARG A 71 -1.40 -14.70 1.26
N ALA A 72 -1.81 -14.82 2.52
CA ALA A 72 -1.96 -13.69 3.43
C ALA A 72 -0.64 -12.92 3.63
N LYS A 73 0.51 -13.63 3.69
CA LYS A 73 1.83 -12.99 3.77
C LYS A 73 2.16 -12.13 2.54
N SER A 74 1.68 -12.50 1.35
CA SER A 74 1.88 -11.67 0.15
C SER A 74 0.98 -10.44 0.20
N PHE A 75 -0.31 -10.60 0.54
CA PHE A 75 -1.25 -9.49 0.69
C PHE A 75 -0.84 -8.48 1.76
N ASP A 76 -0.33 -8.95 2.91
CA ASP A 76 0.13 -8.07 4.00
C ASP A 76 1.23 -7.09 3.53
N LYS A 77 2.04 -7.46 2.53
CA LYS A 77 3.06 -6.56 1.98
C LYS A 77 2.47 -5.40 1.18
N HIS A 78 1.24 -5.55 0.69
CA HIS A 78 0.54 -4.58 -0.16
C HIS A 78 -0.57 -3.82 0.59
N LEU A 79 -0.84 -4.19 1.84
CA LEU A 79 -1.74 -3.44 2.71
C LEU A 79 -1.04 -2.17 3.24
N LEU A 80 -1.37 -1.03 2.64
CA LEU A 80 -0.76 0.27 2.91
C LEU A 80 -1.66 1.21 3.74
N THR A 81 -2.69 0.70 4.40
CA THR A 81 -3.64 1.51 5.20
C THR A 81 -2.92 2.42 6.22
N PHE A 82 -1.83 1.94 6.79
CA PHE A 82 -0.99 2.68 7.72
C PHE A 82 0.33 3.15 7.10
N GLY A 83 0.48 3.10 5.78
CA GLY A 83 1.78 3.25 5.12
C GLY A 83 2.73 2.10 5.46
N LYS A 84 4.01 2.27 5.09
CA LYS A 84 5.05 1.23 5.24
C LYS A 84 6.41 1.84 5.53
N ASP A 85 7.30 0.98 6.02
CA ASP A 85 8.72 1.24 6.29
C ASP A 85 8.93 2.41 7.25
N SER A 86 10.01 3.18 7.08
CA SER A 86 10.48 4.24 7.99
C SER A 86 9.50 5.38 8.26
N ARG A 87 8.37 5.41 7.55
CA ARG A 87 7.31 6.41 7.66
C ARG A 87 5.93 5.76 7.78
N GLN A 88 5.86 4.52 8.27
CA GLN A 88 4.60 3.88 8.68
C GLN A 88 3.97 4.67 9.84
N CYS A 89 2.64 4.73 9.85
CA CYS A 89 1.86 5.37 10.90
C CYS A 89 2.27 4.80 12.26
N ILE A 90 2.62 5.69 13.18
CA ILE A 90 3.04 5.33 14.55
C ILE A 90 1.89 4.74 15.38
N GLY A 91 0.64 5.01 15.00
CA GLY A 91 -0.56 4.50 15.68
C GLY A 91 -1.10 3.19 15.12
N LYS A 92 -0.25 2.37 14.49
CA LYS A 92 -0.64 1.06 13.94
C LYS A 92 -0.79 -0.02 15.03
N GLU A 93 -0.31 0.23 16.25
CA GLU A 93 -0.35 -0.71 17.38
C GLU A 93 -1.74 -0.86 18.00
#